data_AF-A0A9E0EUF5-F1
#
_entry.id   AF-A0A9E0EUF5-F1
#
_cell.length_a   1.000
_cell.length_b   1.000
_cell.length_c   1.000
_cell.angle_alpha   90.00
_cell.angle_beta   90.00
_cell.angle_gamma   90.00
#
_symmetry.space_group_name_H-M   'P 1'
#
loop_
_entity.id
_entity.type
_entity.pdbx_description
1 polymer ?
#
loop_
_entity_poly.entity_id
_entity_poly.type
_entity_poly.pdbx_seq_one_letter_code
_entity_poly.pdbx_strand_id
1 'polypeptide(L)'
;MAKKTQDKSTFHPSQLGWRQTHLGRLLGHALRRFDERVLTLMAHNMDVPLALSNLAARGQVSAAHIHITRHLPLEGARLSDLAHSAGMSKQAMGDLVTQCDAWGLVTRSP
;
A
#
# COMPACT_ATOMS: atom_id res chain seq x y z
N MET A 1 -58.60 -9.82 -11.33
CA MET A 1 -57.79 -8.65 -10.92
C MET A 1 -56.96 -9.03 -9.71
N ALA A 2 -55.63 -9.12 -9.82
CA ALA A 2 -54.74 -9.26 -8.68
C ALA A 2 -53.49 -8.42 -8.97
N LYS A 3 -53.44 -7.20 -8.42
CA LYS A 3 -52.28 -6.31 -8.50
C LYS A 3 -51.17 -6.92 -7.65
N LYS A 4 -50.11 -7.41 -8.29
CA LYS A 4 -48.81 -7.66 -7.65
C LYS A 4 -48.26 -6.31 -7.19
N THR A 5 -48.35 -6.04 -5.89
CA THR A 5 -47.73 -4.86 -5.29
C THR A 5 -46.22 -5.11 -5.25
N GLN A 6 -45.50 -4.32 -6.04
CA GLN A 6 -44.06 -4.39 -6.16
C GLN A 6 -43.43 -3.75 -4.91
N ASP A 7 -42.84 -4.57 -4.06
CA ASP A 7 -42.09 -4.13 -2.89
C ASP A 7 -40.80 -3.46 -3.37
N LYS A 8 -40.83 -2.12 -3.45
CA LYS A 8 -39.65 -1.30 -3.67
C LYS A 8 -38.84 -1.33 -2.39
N SER A 9 -37.86 -2.23 -2.32
CA SER A 9 -36.88 -2.32 -1.25
C SER A 9 -36.23 -0.95 -1.00
N THR A 10 -36.75 -0.23 0.00
CA THR A 10 -36.18 1.00 0.52
C THR A 10 -35.00 0.61 1.40
N PHE A 11 -33.78 0.72 0.87
CA PHE A 11 -32.57 0.54 1.67
C PHE A 11 -32.54 1.56 2.80
N HIS A 12 -32.63 1.09 4.04
CA HIS A 12 -32.58 1.95 5.23
C HIS A 12 -31.14 2.44 5.46
N PRO A 13 -30.91 3.71 5.86
CA PRO A 13 -29.56 4.25 6.13
C PRO A 13 -28.75 3.44 7.14
N SER A 14 -29.41 2.76 8.08
CA SER A 14 -28.77 1.86 9.05
C SER A 14 -28.14 0.63 8.40
N GLN A 15 -28.65 0.16 7.26
CA GLN A 15 -28.06 -0.94 6.48
C GLN A 15 -26.80 -0.52 5.70
N LEU A 16 -26.45 0.78 5.66
CA LEU A 16 -25.17 1.27 5.15
C LEU A 16 -24.11 1.43 6.27
N GLY A 17 -24.53 1.39 7.53
CA GLY A 17 -23.65 1.58 8.70
C GLY A 17 -22.51 0.55 8.74
N TRP A 18 -22.78 -0.70 8.38
CA TRP A 18 -21.75 -1.75 8.32
C TRP A 18 -20.63 -1.40 7.34
N ARG A 19 -20.90 -0.69 6.24
CA ARG A 19 -19.85 -0.27 5.30
C ARG A 19 -18.97 0.83 5.88
N GLN A 20 -19.50 1.67 6.75
CA GLN A 20 -18.74 2.74 7.41
C GLN A 20 -17.93 2.20 8.59
N THR A 21 -18.44 1.20 9.30
CA THR A 21 -17.76 0.54 10.44
C THR A 21 -16.98 -0.72 10.04
N HIS A 22 -17.00 -1.12 8.77
CA HIS A 22 -16.31 -2.33 8.29
C HIS A 22 -14.81 -2.24 8.61
N LEU A 23 -14.35 -3.08 9.54
CA LEU A 23 -12.98 -3.03 10.06
C LEU A 23 -11.93 -3.09 8.93
N GLY A 24 -12.08 -4.01 7.99
CA GLY A 24 -11.14 -4.11 6.86
C GLY A 24 -11.10 -2.86 5.97
N ARG A 25 -12.20 -2.11 5.87
CA ARG A 25 -12.25 -0.86 5.10
C ARG A 25 -11.57 0.26 5.89
N LEU A 26 -11.81 0.33 7.19
CA LEU A 26 -11.15 1.28 8.09
C LEU A 26 -9.63 1.05 8.12
N LEU A 27 -9.19 -0.20 8.20
CA LEU A 27 -7.77 -0.56 8.10
C LEU A 27 -7.19 -0.17 6.74
N GLY A 28 -7.91 -0.42 5.64
CA GLY A 28 -7.48 0.03 4.31
C GLY A 28 -7.35 1.56 4.18
N HIS A 29 -8.26 2.33 4.81
CA HIS A 29 -8.16 3.80 4.86
C HIS A 29 -6.99 4.26 5.73
N ALA A 30 -6.78 3.62 6.89
CA ALA A 30 -5.67 3.93 7.78
C ALA A 30 -4.33 3.68 7.08
N LEU A 31 -4.19 2.54 6.40
CA LEU A 31 -3.00 2.17 5.64
C LEU A 31 -2.68 3.19 4.55
N ARG A 32 -3.69 3.58 3.76
CA ARG A 32 -3.50 4.58 2.69
C ARG A 32 -3.04 5.93 3.23
N ARG A 33 -3.68 6.43 4.30
CA ARG A 33 -3.28 7.70 4.93
C ARG A 33 -1.88 7.63 5.54
N PHE A 34 -1.51 6.48 6.09
CA PHE A 34 -0.16 6.26 6.58
C PHE A 34 0.86 6.33 5.43
N ASP A 35 0.63 5.61 4.33
CA ASP A 35 1.53 5.61 3.18
C ASP A 35 1.64 7.03 2.56
N GLU A 36 0.52 7.76 2.42
CA GLU A 36 0.49 9.16 1.98
C GLU A 36 1.34 10.08 2.88
N ARG A 37 1.29 9.86 4.20
CA ARG A 37 2.09 10.63 5.16
C ARG A 37 3.57 10.31 5.02
N VAL A 38 3.94 9.04 4.86
CA VAL A 38 5.34 8.62 4.62
C VAL A 38 5.87 9.29 3.35
N LEU A 39 5.12 9.24 2.24
CA LEU A 39 5.52 9.89 0.99
C LEU A 39 5.72 11.40 1.16
N THR A 40 4.80 12.06 1.87
CA THR A 40 4.89 13.50 2.16
C THR A 40 6.17 13.81 2.94
N LEU A 41 6.50 13.01 3.94
CA LEU A 41 7.71 13.18 4.75
C LEU A 41 8.98 12.91 3.92
N MET A 42 9.01 11.84 3.11
CA MET A 42 10.13 11.53 2.23
C MET A 42 10.42 12.64 1.22
N ALA A 43 9.38 13.27 0.66
CA ALA A 43 9.53 14.33 -0.34
C ALA A 43 10.07 15.66 0.21
N HIS A 44 10.10 15.83 1.54
CA HIS A 44 10.54 17.07 2.20
C HIS A 44 11.66 16.85 3.22
N ASN A 45 12.22 15.65 3.29
CA ASN A 45 13.27 15.32 4.25
C ASN A 45 14.65 15.66 3.65
N MET A 46 15.40 16.55 4.32
CA MET A 46 16.74 16.96 3.89
C MET A 46 17.77 15.82 3.96
N ASP A 47 17.53 14.80 4.78
CA ASP A 47 18.41 13.63 4.94
C ASP A 47 18.16 12.56 3.86
N VAL A 48 17.09 12.69 3.06
CA VAL A 48 16.80 11.77 1.96
C VAL A 48 17.55 12.21 0.70
N PRO A 49 18.18 11.28 -0.06
CA PRO A 49 18.83 11.63 -1.32
C PRO A 49 17.92 12.45 -2.22
N LEU A 50 18.42 13.57 -2.77
CA LEU A 50 17.63 14.50 -3.58
C LEU A 50 16.89 13.82 -4.74
N ALA A 51 17.50 12.80 -5.35
CA ALA A 51 16.87 11.98 -6.38
C ALA A 51 15.61 11.28 -5.88
N LEU A 52 15.66 10.66 -4.69
CA LEU A 52 14.53 9.98 -4.07
C LEU A 52 13.46 10.96 -3.61
N SER A 53 13.85 12.12 -3.07
CA SER A 53 12.92 13.22 -2.72
C SER A 53 12.15 13.70 -3.97
N ASN A 54 12.84 13.88 -5.10
CA ASN A 54 12.22 14.25 -6.37
C ASN A 54 11.30 13.15 -6.94
N LEU A 55 11.66 11.88 -6.78
CA LEU A 55 10.81 10.75 -7.18
C LEU A 55 9.53 10.71 -6.34
N ALA A 56 9.62 10.95 -5.03
CA ALA A 56 8.46 11.04 -4.15
C ALA A 56 7.55 12.22 -4.52
N ALA A 57 8.12 13.42 -4.74
CA ALA A 57 7.37 14.61 -5.15
C ALA A 57 6.65 14.44 -6.50
N ARG A 58 7.18 13.58 -7.40
CA ARG A 58 6.59 13.26 -8.72
C ARG A 58 5.70 12.01 -8.72
N GLY A 59 5.42 11.41 -7.55
CA GLY A 59 4.58 10.22 -7.43
C GLY A 59 5.18 8.95 -8.03
N GLN A 60 6.50 8.88 -8.24
CA GLN A 60 7.19 7.68 -8.72
C GLN A 60 7.44 6.69 -7.57
N VAL A 61 7.56 7.19 -6.33
CA VAL A 61 7.49 6.36 -5.12
C VAL A 61 6.02 6.15 -4.77
N SER A 62 5.64 4.92 -4.47
CA SER A 62 4.24 4.52 -4.27
C SER A 62 4.10 3.63 -3.04
N ALA A 63 2.86 3.33 -2.66
CA ALA A 63 2.57 2.39 -1.56
C ALA A 63 3.27 1.04 -1.74
N ALA A 64 3.48 0.57 -2.99
CA ALA A 64 4.24 -0.66 -3.25
C ALA A 64 5.72 -0.54 -2.82
N HIS A 65 6.34 0.62 -3.02
CA HIS A 65 7.71 0.91 -2.59
C HIS A 65 7.83 1.06 -1.07
N ILE A 66 6.78 1.55 -0.40
CA ILE A 66 6.74 1.57 1.07
C ILE A 66 6.48 0.15 1.60
N HIS A 67 5.71 -0.66 0.88
CA HIS A 67 5.34 -2.01 1.28
C HIS A 67 6.56 -2.88 1.57
N ILE A 68 7.62 -2.81 0.76
CA ILE A 68 8.85 -3.57 1.00
C ILE A 68 9.47 -3.25 2.37
N THR A 69 9.48 -1.98 2.80
CA THR A 69 10.06 -1.56 4.09
C THR A 69 9.29 -2.09 5.30
N ARG A 70 8.03 -2.50 5.11
CA ARG A 70 7.20 -3.14 6.15
C ARG A 70 7.47 -4.64 6.30
N HIS A 71 7.99 -5.29 5.25
CA HIS A 71 8.17 -6.73 5.20
C HIS A 71 9.63 -7.18 5.19
N LEU A 72 10.57 -6.29 4.87
CA LEU A 72 12.00 -6.57 4.88
C LEU A 72 12.52 -6.58 6.33
N PRO A 73 13.03 -7.72 6.84
CA PRO A 73 13.66 -7.78 8.16
C PRO A 73 14.95 -6.95 8.20
N LEU A 74 15.40 -6.58 9.42
CA LEU A 74 16.62 -5.79 9.60
C LEU A 74 17.87 -6.55 9.14
N GLU A 75 17.87 -7.86 9.30
CA GLU A 75 18.90 -8.79 8.84
C GLU A 75 18.84 -9.08 7.33
N GLY A 76 17.83 -8.58 6.64
CA GLY A 76 17.52 -8.91 5.25
C GLY A 76 16.69 -10.18 5.10
N ALA A 77 16.33 -10.52 3.87
CA ALA A 77 15.57 -11.72 3.56
C ALA A 77 15.89 -12.22 2.15
N ARG A 78 15.70 -13.53 1.91
CA ARG A 78 15.69 -14.06 0.55
C ARG A 78 14.49 -13.49 -0.20
N LEU A 79 14.66 -13.29 -1.52
CA LEU A 79 13.60 -12.74 -2.37
C LEU A 79 12.29 -13.53 -2.31
N SER A 80 12.36 -14.86 -2.19
CA SER A 80 11.18 -15.72 -2.05
C SER A 80 10.41 -15.47 -0.76
N ASP A 81 11.13 -15.32 0.34
CA ASP A 81 10.56 -15.23 1.68
C ASP A 81 9.98 -13.83 1.88
N LEU A 82 10.66 -12.82 1.35
CA LEU A 82 10.17 -11.46 1.27
C LEU A 82 8.88 -11.37 0.44
N ALA A 83 8.85 -12.01 -0.73
CA ALA A 83 7.66 -12.05 -1.58
C ALA A 83 6.46 -12.71 -0.87
N HIS A 84 6.71 -13.84 -0.19
CA HIS A 84 5.70 -14.54 0.58
C HIS A 84 5.16 -13.67 1.74
N SER A 85 6.05 -13.06 2.52
CA SER A 85 5.71 -12.16 3.63
C SER A 85 4.86 -10.97 3.16
N ALA A 86 5.21 -10.39 2.00
CA ALA A 86 4.49 -9.26 1.42
C ALA A 86 3.26 -9.65 0.60
N GLY A 87 2.87 -10.93 0.56
CA GLY A 87 1.70 -11.40 -0.17
C GLY A 87 1.72 -11.14 -1.68
N MET A 88 2.90 -11.15 -2.31
CA MET A 88 3.06 -10.91 -3.75
C MET A 88 3.88 -12.01 -4.43
N SER A 89 3.86 -12.04 -5.77
CA SER A 89 4.64 -13.01 -6.52
C SER A 89 6.15 -12.72 -6.43
N LYS A 90 6.99 -13.75 -6.56
CA LYS A 90 8.45 -13.59 -6.58
C LYS A 90 8.93 -12.66 -7.70
N GLN A 91 8.26 -12.69 -8.86
CA GLN A 91 8.58 -11.80 -9.98
C GLN A 91 8.26 -10.34 -9.65
N ALA A 92 7.05 -10.06 -9.16
CA ALA A 92 6.67 -8.70 -8.77
C ALA A 92 7.57 -8.15 -7.66
N MET A 93 7.96 -9.00 -6.70
CA MET A 93 8.95 -8.64 -5.68
C MET A 93 10.33 -8.34 -6.31
N GLY A 94 10.77 -9.14 -7.29
CA GLY A 94 12.02 -8.88 -8.02
C GLY A 94 12.03 -7.52 -8.74
N ASP A 95 10.93 -7.17 -9.41
CA ASP A 95 10.77 -5.88 -10.08
C ASP A 95 10.80 -4.72 -9.08
N LEU A 96 10.12 -4.89 -7.95
CA LEU A 96 10.07 -3.91 -6.87
C LEU A 96 11.43 -3.70 -6.21
N VAL A 97 12.14 -4.77 -5.87
CA VAL A 97 13.50 -4.70 -5.31
C VAL A 97 14.44 -4.03 -6.31
N THR A 98 14.29 -4.26 -7.62
CA THR A 98 15.15 -3.63 -8.64
C THR A 98 14.99 -2.10 -8.63
N GLN A 99 13.76 -1.62 -8.54
CA GLN A 99 13.48 -0.18 -8.42
C GLN A 99 14.02 0.38 -7.11
N CYS A 100 13.80 -0.31 -5.99
CA CYS A 100 14.27 0.15 -4.68
C CYS A 100 15.81 0.20 -4.61
N ASP A 101 16.50 -0.78 -5.19
CA ASP A 101 17.96 -0.83 -5.26
C ASP A 101 18.52 0.31 -6.12
N ALA A 102 17.90 0.59 -7.28
CA ALA A 102 18.26 1.72 -8.13
C ALA A 102 18.09 3.09 -7.45
N TRP A 103 17.26 3.18 -6.41
CA TRP A 103 17.05 4.40 -5.61
C TRP A 103 17.85 4.43 -4.31
N GLY A 104 18.62 3.37 -4.01
CA GLY A 104 19.38 3.24 -2.77
C GLY A 104 18.52 2.99 -1.53
N LEU A 105 17.28 2.50 -1.69
CA LEU A 105 16.40 2.14 -0.58
C LEU A 105 16.71 0.77 0.01
N VAL A 106 17.26 -0.13 -0.80
CA VAL A 106 17.68 -1.47 -0.40
C VAL A 106 19.00 -1.78 -1.08
N THR A 107 19.69 -2.81 -0.60
CA THR A 107 20.87 -3.37 -1.23
C THR A 107 20.71 -4.87 -1.39
N ARG A 108 21.28 -5.44 -2.45
CA ARG A 108 21.33 -6.90 -2.64
C ARG A 108 22.68 -7.45 -2.22
N SER A 109 22.65 -8.57 -1.51
CA SER A 109 23.83 -9.40 -1.26
C SER A 109 23.68 -10.76 -1.96
N PRO A 110 24.78 -11.41 -2.35
CA PRO A 110 24.77 -12.80 -2.83
C PRO A 110 24.15 -13.78 -1.84
#